data_AF-A0A8C8SQS8-F1
#
_entry.id   AF-A0A8C8SQS8-F1
#
_cell.length_a   1.000
_cell.length_b   1.000
_cell.length_c   1.000
_cell.angle_alpha   90.00
_cell.angle_beta   90.00
_cell.angle_gamma   90.00
#
_symmetry.space_group_name_H-M   'P 1'
#
loop_
_entity.id
_entity.type
_entity.pdbx_description
1 polymer ?
#
loop_
_entity_poly.entity_id
_entity_poly.type
_entity_poly.pdbx_seq_one_letter_code
_entity_poly.pdbx_strand_id
1 'polypeptide(L)'
;LAGVGGHRVSSGRDLSCVPEVAGTLGAVARQGFDFLCMPVFHPRYRREFTHMPAHARPGPHTRSDLLLSGRDWNTLIVGKLSPWIRPDSKVEVIRRNSEAAMLQELNFGAYLGLPAFLLPLTQAENPNLARVLSTHIHTGHHSSMFWMRVPLLAPDDLRDDVISNEPALEADDGAGDEKTWIWWHNFRTLCDYNKRIAVALEVGPDLPSSHVIDRWLGEPIKAAILPTSIFLTNKKGFPVLSKMHQRLVFRLLKLEVQFIVWGAHHHREKEFCSYLQYLEYLSQNRPPPSAYELFAKGYEDYLQSPLQPLMDNLESQTYEVFEKDPIKYSQYQQAIYRCLLDRVPEEEKDTNVQVVMVLGAGRGPLVNAALRASRQAGRRVKIYAVEKNPNAVVTLESWQYEEWGSQVTVVSCDMREWVAPELADLLVSELLGSFADNELSPECLDGAQHCLRAGGVSIPCTYTSYLAPISSSKLYNEVRACREKDRHPEAQFEMPYVVRLHNFHQLAPPQPCFTFHHPHPDPARDKSQYRELEFSVEVNTVLHGFAGYFETTLYCDIMLSIRPETHSPGMFSCGLCGFSGVGGKVSGLGAAYGTGLG
;
A
#
# COMPACT_ATOMS: atom_id res chain seq x y z
N LEU A 1 -4.70 -34.72 -6.98
CA LEU A 1 -5.58 -34.26 -8.07
C LEU A 1 -5.53 -32.74 -8.09
N ALA A 2 -4.62 -32.22 -8.91
CA ALA A 2 -4.47 -30.78 -9.14
C ALA A 2 -5.65 -30.31 -10.00
N GLY A 3 -6.62 -29.63 -9.38
CA GLY A 3 -7.76 -29.03 -10.04
C GLY A 3 -7.69 -27.51 -9.88
N VAL A 4 -7.71 -26.82 -11.03
CA VAL A 4 -8.10 -25.41 -11.24
C VAL A 4 -7.66 -24.45 -10.12
N GLY A 5 -6.53 -23.77 -10.32
CA GLY A 5 -5.93 -22.81 -9.38
C GLY A 5 -6.79 -21.58 -9.09
N GLY A 6 -7.84 -21.75 -8.29
CA GLY A 6 -8.48 -20.66 -7.57
C GLY A 6 -7.59 -20.20 -6.43
N HIS A 7 -7.41 -18.89 -6.26
CA HIS A 7 -6.71 -18.33 -5.11
C HIS A 7 -7.44 -18.74 -3.80
N ARG A 8 -6.89 -19.75 -3.11
CA ARG A 8 -7.40 -20.23 -1.83
C ARG A 8 -7.20 -19.15 -0.77
N VAL A 9 -8.26 -18.83 -0.03
CA VAL A 9 -8.23 -17.84 1.05
C VAL A 9 -7.56 -18.46 2.27
N SER A 10 -6.39 -17.94 2.68
CA SER A 10 -5.71 -18.44 3.87
C SER A 10 -6.59 -18.24 5.11
N SER A 11 -6.99 -19.33 5.74
CA SER A 11 -8.01 -19.30 6.78
C SER A 11 -7.64 -20.17 7.99
N GLY A 12 -7.82 -19.64 9.20
CA GLY A 12 -7.55 -20.32 10.45
C GLY A 12 -8.80 -20.58 11.29
N ARG A 13 -8.72 -21.58 12.16
CA ARG A 13 -9.74 -21.85 13.18
C ARG A 13 -9.28 -21.35 14.53
N ASP A 14 -10.10 -20.57 15.23
CA ASP A 14 -9.82 -20.18 16.62
C ASP A 14 -10.58 -21.08 17.61
N LEU A 15 -9.87 -21.67 18.57
CA LEU A 15 -10.42 -22.51 19.64
C LEU A 15 -9.88 -22.08 21.01
N SER A 16 -10.70 -22.21 22.05
CA SER A 16 -10.27 -22.05 23.46
C SER A 16 -10.30 -23.37 24.24
N CYS A 17 -10.75 -24.47 23.60
CA CYS A 17 -10.75 -25.80 24.18
C CYS A 17 -10.06 -26.75 23.21
N VAL A 18 -8.92 -27.30 23.62
CA VAL A 18 -8.12 -28.26 22.83
C VAL A 18 -7.73 -29.41 23.76
N PRO A 19 -8.59 -30.44 23.89
CA PRO A 19 -8.32 -31.58 24.76
C PRO A 19 -7.08 -32.37 24.34
N GLU A 20 -6.93 -32.61 23.04
CA GLU A 20 -5.81 -33.37 22.45
C GLU A 20 -5.33 -32.64 21.20
N VAL A 21 -4.03 -32.28 21.16
CA VAL A 21 -3.49 -31.32 20.19
C VAL A 21 -3.52 -31.86 18.78
N ALA A 22 -2.95 -33.06 18.57
CA ALA A 22 -2.70 -33.59 17.23
C ALA A 22 -4.01 -33.97 16.56
N GLY A 23 -4.94 -34.59 17.29
CA GLY A 23 -6.27 -34.91 16.81
C GLY A 23 -7.13 -33.67 16.55
N THR A 24 -7.02 -32.61 17.38
CA THR A 24 -7.70 -31.34 17.13
C THR A 24 -7.16 -30.68 15.86
N LEU A 25 -5.84 -30.59 15.70
CA LEU A 25 -5.21 -30.05 14.51
C LEU A 25 -5.61 -30.84 13.26
N GLY A 26 -5.61 -32.18 13.34
CA GLY A 26 -6.08 -33.04 12.25
C GLY A 26 -7.56 -32.85 11.92
N ALA A 27 -8.41 -32.62 12.92
CA ALA A 27 -9.83 -32.33 12.71
C ALA A 27 -10.05 -30.96 12.03
N VAL A 28 -9.30 -29.94 12.45
CA VAL A 28 -9.31 -28.60 11.86
C VAL A 28 -8.82 -28.63 10.41
N ALA A 29 -7.75 -29.38 10.13
CA ALA A 29 -7.24 -29.57 8.77
C ALA A 29 -8.27 -30.27 7.87
N ARG A 30 -8.99 -31.29 8.37
CA ARG A 30 -10.08 -31.95 7.63
C ARG A 30 -11.25 -31.03 7.30
N GLN A 31 -11.45 -29.95 8.05
CA GLN A 31 -12.44 -28.91 7.75
C GLN A 31 -11.97 -27.91 6.70
N GLY A 32 -10.71 -28.00 6.26
CA GLY A 32 -10.12 -27.16 5.22
C GLY A 32 -9.35 -25.93 5.73
N PHE A 33 -9.22 -25.74 7.05
CA PHE A 33 -8.43 -24.64 7.61
C PHE A 33 -6.92 -24.90 7.47
N ASP A 34 -6.17 -23.83 7.29
CA ASP A 34 -4.72 -23.84 7.11
C ASP A 34 -3.94 -23.77 8.43
N PHE A 35 -4.53 -23.18 9.47
CA PHE A 35 -3.91 -23.06 10.79
C PHE A 35 -4.94 -23.05 11.94
N LEU A 36 -4.45 -23.22 13.17
CA LEU A 36 -5.23 -23.27 14.39
C LEU A 36 -4.71 -22.23 15.40
N CYS A 37 -5.56 -21.30 15.81
CA CYS A 37 -5.31 -20.45 16.97
C CYS A 37 -5.74 -21.20 18.24
N MET A 38 -4.80 -21.45 19.16
CA MET A 38 -5.10 -22.18 20.40
C MET A 38 -4.27 -21.72 21.61
N PRO A 39 -4.78 -21.95 22.84
CA PRO A 39 -4.01 -21.68 24.05
C PRO A 39 -2.79 -22.60 24.15
N VAL A 40 -1.62 -22.01 24.39
CA VAL A 40 -0.38 -22.76 24.66
C VAL A 40 -0.31 -23.26 26.11
N PHE A 41 -1.09 -22.66 27.00
CA PHE A 41 -1.39 -23.11 28.36
C PHE A 41 -2.90 -23.26 28.52
N HIS A 42 -3.36 -24.16 29.40
CA HIS A 42 -4.79 -24.31 29.61
C HIS A 42 -5.41 -22.99 30.11
N PRO A 43 -6.43 -22.43 29.45
CA PRO A 43 -6.86 -21.04 29.67
C PRO A 43 -7.51 -20.79 31.04
N ARG A 44 -7.92 -21.84 31.77
CA ARG A 44 -8.41 -21.74 33.16
C ARG A 44 -7.33 -22.04 34.21
N TYR A 45 -6.14 -22.49 33.81
CA TYR A 45 -5.07 -22.86 34.72
C TYR A 45 -4.31 -21.61 35.18
N ARG A 46 -4.86 -20.92 36.18
CA ARG A 46 -4.21 -19.78 36.85
C ARG A 46 -2.96 -20.23 37.61
N ARG A 47 -1.90 -19.44 37.48
CA ARG A 47 -0.56 -19.72 38.02
C ARG A 47 -0.15 -18.61 39.00
N GLU A 48 0.48 -19.00 40.09
CA GLU A 48 0.97 -18.11 41.15
C GLU A 48 2.51 -18.10 41.09
N PHE A 49 3.12 -16.93 41.17
CA PHE A 49 4.56 -16.72 41.00
C PHE A 49 5.23 -16.14 42.24
N THR A 50 4.46 -15.76 43.27
CA THR A 50 4.97 -15.10 44.47
C THR A 50 4.62 -15.88 45.74
N HIS A 51 3.37 -16.30 45.90
CA HIS A 51 2.87 -16.82 47.18
C HIS A 51 2.81 -18.36 47.25
N MET A 52 3.32 -18.90 48.37
CA MET A 52 3.20 -20.32 48.71
C MET A 52 1.81 -20.64 49.29
N PRO A 53 1.31 -21.89 49.16
CA PRO A 53 1.95 -23.05 48.52
C PRO A 53 1.73 -23.11 47.01
N ALA A 54 0.86 -22.25 46.45
CA ALA A 54 0.44 -22.32 45.06
C ALA A 54 1.58 -22.07 44.05
N HIS A 55 2.59 -21.27 44.43
CA HIS A 55 3.79 -21.07 43.63
C HIS A 55 4.57 -22.37 43.37
N ALA A 56 4.64 -23.27 44.35
CA ALA A 56 5.34 -24.56 44.24
C ALA A 56 4.44 -25.70 43.73
N ARG A 57 3.38 -25.41 42.98
CA ARG A 57 2.48 -26.43 42.43
C ARG A 57 3.29 -27.43 41.57
N PRO A 58 3.24 -28.74 41.88
CA PRO A 58 4.04 -29.74 41.17
C PRO A 58 3.44 -30.09 39.80
N GLY A 59 4.24 -30.77 38.98
CA GLY A 59 3.84 -31.29 37.67
C GLY A 59 4.13 -30.34 36.51
N PRO A 60 3.91 -30.80 35.27
CA PRO A 60 4.13 -29.97 34.08
C PRO A 60 3.13 -28.80 34.05
N HIS A 61 3.63 -27.59 33.80
CA HIS A 61 2.78 -26.39 33.74
C HIS A 61 1.89 -26.36 32.48
N THR A 62 2.29 -27.07 31.42
CA THR A 62 1.51 -27.23 30.19
C THR A 62 1.90 -28.51 29.46
N ARG A 63 1.28 -28.75 28.30
CA ARG A 63 1.53 -29.85 27.37
C ARG A 63 2.95 -29.79 26.78
N SER A 64 3.51 -30.95 26.42
CA SER A 64 4.83 -31.03 25.79
C SER A 64 4.78 -30.56 24.33
N ASP A 65 5.87 -29.93 23.91
CA ASP A 65 6.25 -29.62 22.54
C ASP A 65 6.31 -30.85 21.63
N LEU A 66 6.73 -32.00 22.16
CA LEU A 66 6.86 -33.27 21.43
C LEU A 66 5.53 -33.83 20.88
N LEU A 67 4.40 -33.22 21.23
CA LEU A 67 3.08 -33.61 20.71
C LEU A 67 2.88 -33.27 19.23
N LEU A 68 3.67 -32.35 18.68
CA LEU A 68 3.66 -32.00 17.26
C LEU A 68 5.10 -31.92 16.73
N SER A 69 5.25 -32.00 15.40
CA SER A 69 6.55 -31.73 14.79
C SER A 69 6.90 -30.24 14.86
N GLY A 70 8.20 -29.91 14.82
CA GLY A 70 8.63 -28.50 14.75
C GLY A 70 8.05 -27.77 13.54
N ARG A 71 7.84 -28.46 12.41
CA ARG A 71 7.19 -27.87 11.23
C ARG A 71 5.73 -27.49 11.52
N ASP A 72 4.99 -28.34 12.21
CA ASP A 72 3.58 -28.07 12.53
C ASP A 72 3.44 -26.88 13.48
N TRP A 73 4.31 -26.78 14.49
CA TRP A 73 4.37 -25.59 15.34
C TRP A 73 4.68 -24.32 14.55
N ASN A 74 5.69 -24.38 13.68
CA ASN A 74 6.17 -23.23 12.92
C ASN A 74 5.19 -22.73 11.84
N THR A 75 4.24 -23.57 11.39
CA THR A 75 3.40 -23.26 10.22
C THR A 75 1.90 -23.32 10.48
N LEU A 76 1.45 -24.13 11.45
CA LEU A 76 0.03 -24.45 11.62
C LEU A 76 -0.56 -23.94 12.94
N ILE A 77 0.24 -23.45 13.88
CA ILE A 77 -0.25 -23.03 15.20
C ILE A 77 -0.03 -21.55 15.46
N VAL A 78 -1.09 -20.84 15.83
CA VAL A 78 -1.03 -19.48 16.38
C VAL A 78 -1.30 -19.55 17.88
N GLY A 79 -0.36 -19.07 18.70
CA GLY A 79 -0.50 -19.08 20.16
C GLY A 79 -1.53 -18.07 20.64
N LYS A 80 -2.14 -18.30 21.79
CA LYS A 80 -3.08 -17.37 22.44
C LYS A 80 -2.69 -17.12 23.88
N LEU A 81 -2.71 -15.84 24.29
CA LEU A 81 -2.53 -15.46 25.69
C LEU A 81 -3.71 -15.97 26.53
N SER A 82 -3.42 -16.53 27.70
CA SER A 82 -4.47 -16.96 28.63
C SER A 82 -5.35 -15.78 29.07
N PRO A 83 -6.68 -15.92 29.10
CA PRO A 83 -7.61 -14.81 29.31
C PRO A 83 -7.58 -14.21 30.72
N TRP A 84 -6.99 -14.90 31.70
CA TRP A 84 -6.86 -14.40 33.07
C TRP A 84 -5.64 -13.48 33.26
N ILE A 85 -4.74 -13.41 32.28
CA ILE A 85 -3.54 -12.58 32.31
C ILE A 85 -3.96 -11.12 32.07
N ARG A 86 -3.83 -10.28 33.10
CA ARG A 86 -4.27 -8.88 33.12
C ARG A 86 -3.13 -7.98 33.65
N PRO A 87 -2.10 -7.69 32.82
CA PRO A 87 -0.94 -6.91 33.25
C PRO A 87 -1.30 -5.50 33.71
N ASP A 88 -2.40 -4.95 33.23
CA ASP A 88 -2.88 -3.61 33.60
C ASP A 88 -3.90 -3.63 34.76
N SER A 89 -3.98 -4.73 35.52
CA SER A 89 -4.85 -4.80 36.68
C SER A 89 -4.47 -3.75 37.74
N LYS A 90 -5.49 -3.11 38.32
CA LYS A 90 -5.32 -2.20 39.46
C LYS A 90 -4.88 -2.96 40.74
N VAL A 91 -5.16 -4.26 40.82
CA VAL A 91 -4.72 -5.12 41.93
C VAL A 91 -3.28 -5.58 41.68
N GLU A 92 -2.36 -5.16 42.55
CA GLU A 92 -0.91 -5.39 42.37
C GLU A 92 -0.55 -6.88 42.25
N VAL A 93 -1.14 -7.75 43.08
CA VAL A 93 -0.85 -9.20 43.05
C VAL A 93 -1.28 -9.81 41.71
N ILE A 94 -2.42 -9.39 41.16
CA ILE A 94 -2.88 -9.84 39.83
C ILE A 94 -1.94 -9.32 38.76
N ARG A 95 -1.55 -8.05 38.84
CA ARG A 95 -0.62 -7.42 37.90
C ARG A 95 0.73 -8.15 37.86
N ARG A 96 1.41 -8.33 39.00
CA ARG A 96 2.70 -9.01 39.08
C ARG A 96 2.64 -10.46 38.58
N ASN A 97 1.62 -11.22 38.98
CA ASN A 97 1.41 -12.59 38.49
C ASN A 97 1.12 -12.62 36.98
N SER A 98 0.39 -11.63 36.46
CA SER A 98 0.11 -11.51 35.02
C SER A 98 1.35 -11.17 34.21
N GLU A 99 2.24 -10.30 34.71
CA GLU A 99 3.52 -10.00 34.05
C GLU A 99 4.38 -11.27 33.92
N ALA A 100 4.53 -12.03 35.01
CA ALA A 100 5.28 -13.28 35.02
C ALA A 100 4.65 -14.34 34.10
N ALA A 101 3.32 -14.50 34.16
CA ALA A 101 2.58 -15.43 33.30
C ALA A 101 2.67 -15.06 31.82
N MET A 102 2.58 -13.77 31.49
CA MET A 102 2.69 -13.27 30.13
C MET A 102 4.08 -13.58 29.56
N LEU A 103 5.15 -13.25 30.29
CA LEU A 103 6.51 -13.58 29.88
C LEU A 103 6.70 -15.09 29.71
N GLN A 104 6.15 -15.90 30.63
CA GLN A 104 6.21 -17.36 30.51
C GLN A 104 5.54 -17.87 29.24
N GLU A 105 4.32 -17.39 28.92
CA GLU A 105 3.60 -17.83 27.73
C GLU A 105 4.26 -17.35 26.42
N LEU A 106 4.76 -16.12 26.39
CA LEU A 106 5.48 -15.57 25.24
C LEU A 106 6.81 -16.30 25.00
N ASN A 107 7.59 -16.54 26.06
CA ASN A 107 8.84 -17.31 25.97
C ASN A 107 8.58 -18.74 25.51
N PHE A 108 7.48 -19.36 25.96
CA PHE A 108 7.11 -20.70 25.48
C PHE A 108 6.66 -20.69 24.02
N GLY A 109 5.93 -19.65 23.58
CA GLY A 109 5.61 -19.46 22.16
C GLY A 109 6.87 -19.30 21.29
N ALA A 110 7.88 -18.58 21.78
CA ALA A 110 9.18 -18.46 21.11
C ALA A 110 9.94 -19.81 21.10
N TYR A 111 9.93 -20.56 22.21
CA TYR A 111 10.52 -21.90 22.30
C TYR A 111 9.91 -22.87 21.28
N LEU A 112 8.58 -22.84 21.10
CA LEU A 112 7.88 -23.66 20.12
C LEU A 112 8.10 -23.20 18.66
N GLY A 113 8.69 -22.03 18.43
CA GLY A 113 8.90 -21.48 17.08
C GLY A 113 7.61 -20.98 16.41
N LEU A 114 6.61 -20.54 17.20
CA LEU A 114 5.31 -20.15 16.65
C LEU A 114 5.42 -18.98 15.65
N PRO A 115 4.70 -19.03 14.51
CA PRO A 115 4.69 -17.96 13.51
C PRO A 115 4.02 -16.68 14.03
N ALA A 116 2.96 -16.82 14.84
CA ALA A 116 2.25 -15.70 15.43
C ALA A 116 1.69 -16.03 16.83
N PHE A 117 1.46 -14.98 17.62
CA PHE A 117 0.85 -15.06 18.96
C PHE A 117 -0.22 -13.98 19.11
N LEU A 118 -1.42 -14.35 19.54
CA LEU A 118 -2.57 -13.48 19.74
C LEU A 118 -2.60 -12.90 21.15
N LEU A 119 -2.68 -11.58 21.25
CA LEU A 119 -2.85 -10.84 22.50
C LEU A 119 -4.07 -9.91 22.41
N PRO A 120 -4.94 -9.86 23.44
CA PRO A 120 -6.14 -9.04 23.38
C PRO A 120 -5.88 -7.58 23.76
N LEU A 121 -6.55 -6.65 23.05
CA LEU A 121 -6.77 -5.27 23.48
C LEU A 121 -8.25 -5.09 23.82
N THR A 122 -8.59 -5.18 25.11
CA THR A 122 -9.99 -5.19 25.59
C THR A 122 -10.36 -3.95 26.41
N GLN A 123 -9.44 -2.98 26.53
CA GLN A 123 -9.65 -1.77 27.33
C GLN A 123 -8.79 -0.63 26.78
N ALA A 124 -9.05 0.60 27.22
CA ALA A 124 -8.33 1.78 26.75
C ALA A 124 -6.84 1.82 27.15
N GLU A 125 -6.53 1.50 28.40
CA GLU A 125 -5.17 1.57 28.93
C GLU A 125 -4.50 0.19 28.90
N ASN A 126 -3.48 0.00 28.06
CA ASN A 126 -2.65 -1.22 28.05
C ASN A 126 -1.13 -0.95 28.18
N PRO A 127 -0.67 -0.01 29.03
CA PRO A 127 0.75 0.35 29.09
C PRO A 127 1.66 -0.77 29.60
N ASN A 128 1.22 -1.55 30.59
CA ASN A 128 2.05 -2.62 31.14
C ASN A 128 2.07 -3.83 30.22
N LEU A 129 0.94 -4.14 29.54
CA LEU A 129 0.93 -5.11 28.44
C LEU A 129 1.95 -4.72 27.36
N ALA A 130 1.95 -3.46 26.93
CA ALA A 130 2.90 -2.93 25.93
C ALA A 130 4.35 -3.05 26.43
N ARG A 131 4.63 -2.63 27.67
CA ARG A 131 5.96 -2.71 28.28
C ARG A 131 6.50 -4.15 28.32
N VAL A 132 5.69 -5.11 28.77
CA VAL A 132 6.10 -6.52 28.86
C VAL A 132 6.33 -7.11 27.47
N LEU A 133 5.44 -6.83 26.52
CA LEU A 133 5.61 -7.28 25.14
C LEU A 133 6.87 -6.70 24.50
N SER A 134 7.08 -5.39 24.61
CA SER A 134 8.28 -4.71 24.11
C SER A 134 9.54 -5.29 24.76
N THR A 135 9.54 -5.55 26.07
CA THR A 135 10.68 -6.18 26.75
C THR A 135 10.97 -7.56 26.15
N HIS A 136 9.95 -8.39 25.95
CA HIS A 136 10.10 -9.72 25.34
C HIS A 136 10.67 -9.63 23.91
N ILE A 137 10.15 -8.71 23.08
CA ILE A 137 10.62 -8.48 21.71
C ILE A 137 12.11 -8.13 21.67
N HIS A 138 12.60 -7.30 22.60
CA HIS A 138 14.00 -6.88 22.65
C HIS A 138 14.93 -7.92 23.29
N THR A 139 14.41 -8.81 24.13
CA THR A 139 15.24 -9.78 24.88
C THR A 139 15.48 -11.07 24.10
N GLY A 140 14.63 -11.41 23.11
CA GLY A 140 14.72 -12.67 22.37
C GLY A 140 15.09 -12.52 20.89
N HIS A 141 15.92 -13.43 20.38
CA HIS A 141 16.16 -13.60 18.93
C HIS A 141 15.12 -14.57 18.34
N HIS A 142 13.91 -14.07 18.07
CA HIS A 142 12.88 -14.84 17.37
C HIS A 142 12.11 -13.96 16.39
N SER A 143 11.47 -14.58 15.40
CA SER A 143 10.79 -13.90 14.29
C SER A 143 9.26 -13.86 14.42
N SER A 144 8.70 -14.37 15.52
CA SER A 144 7.25 -14.46 15.73
C SER A 144 6.55 -13.10 15.60
N MET A 145 5.39 -13.10 14.96
CA MET A 145 4.49 -11.95 14.90
C MET A 145 3.58 -11.89 16.13
N PHE A 146 3.15 -10.71 16.53
CA PHE A 146 2.20 -10.48 17.61
C PHE A 146 0.96 -9.83 17.04
N TRP A 147 -0.13 -10.58 17.06
CA TRP A 147 -1.41 -10.15 16.53
C TRP A 147 -2.26 -9.60 17.67
N MET A 148 -2.47 -8.29 17.65
CA MET A 148 -3.31 -7.62 18.61
C MET A 148 -4.76 -7.83 18.20
N ARG A 149 -5.47 -8.69 18.94
CA ARG A 149 -6.91 -8.91 18.79
C ARG A 149 -7.64 -7.69 19.34
N VAL A 150 -8.22 -6.91 18.44
CA VAL A 150 -8.94 -5.68 18.74
C VAL A 150 -10.25 -5.67 17.94
N PRO A 151 -11.40 -5.42 18.56
CA PRO A 151 -12.67 -5.41 17.85
C PRO A 151 -12.90 -4.08 17.13
N LEU A 152 -13.71 -4.11 16.07
CA LEU A 152 -14.19 -2.88 15.41
C LEU A 152 -14.94 -1.98 16.39
N LEU A 153 -15.89 -2.54 17.13
CA LEU A 153 -16.65 -1.87 18.19
C LEU A 153 -16.33 -2.50 19.54
N ALA A 154 -16.26 -1.69 20.60
CA ALA A 154 -15.98 -2.23 21.92
C ALA A 154 -17.15 -3.07 22.45
N PRO A 155 -16.91 -4.13 23.24
CA PRO A 155 -17.99 -4.96 23.78
C PRO A 155 -19.03 -4.18 24.59
N ASP A 156 -18.61 -3.13 25.30
CA ASP A 156 -19.49 -2.28 26.10
C ASP A 156 -20.46 -1.46 25.23
N ASP A 157 -20.12 -1.19 23.97
CA ASP A 157 -20.95 -0.47 23.00
C ASP A 157 -21.90 -1.39 22.22
N LEU A 158 -21.64 -2.71 22.27
CA LEU A 158 -22.44 -3.74 21.62
C LEU A 158 -23.35 -4.50 22.59
N ARG A 159 -23.41 -4.08 23.86
CA ARG A 159 -24.22 -4.77 24.87
C ARG A 159 -25.71 -4.58 24.58
N ASP A 160 -26.49 -5.63 24.82
CA ASP A 160 -27.95 -5.53 24.79
C ASP A 160 -28.42 -4.48 25.82
N ASP A 161 -29.39 -3.65 25.44
CA ASP A 161 -29.97 -2.63 26.32
C ASP A 161 -30.99 -3.24 27.29
N VAL A 162 -30.47 -4.05 28.22
CA VAL A 162 -31.27 -4.80 29.21
C VAL A 162 -31.01 -4.36 30.65
N ILE A 163 -30.08 -3.41 30.86
CA ILE A 163 -29.69 -2.90 32.18
C ILE A 163 -30.46 -1.61 32.47
N SER A 164 -31.55 -1.71 33.24
CA SER A 164 -32.51 -0.61 33.41
C SER A 164 -31.95 0.66 34.06
N ASN A 165 -30.92 0.54 34.91
CA ASN A 165 -30.28 1.66 35.61
C ASN A 165 -29.05 2.22 34.87
N GLU A 166 -28.65 1.59 33.75
CA GLU A 166 -27.56 2.01 32.89
C GLU A 166 -28.01 1.81 31.43
N PRO A 167 -28.84 2.70 30.89
CA PRO A 167 -29.29 2.58 29.50
C PRO A 167 -28.06 2.60 28.58
N ALA A 168 -28.12 1.83 27.49
CA ALA A 168 -27.14 1.96 26.43
C ALA A 168 -27.16 3.41 25.92
N LEU A 169 -25.98 4.02 25.81
CA LEU A 169 -25.88 5.33 25.16
C LEU A 169 -26.28 5.13 23.70
N GLU A 170 -27.20 5.94 23.19
CA GLU A 170 -27.46 5.97 21.75
C GLU A 170 -26.14 6.27 21.04
N ALA A 171 -25.88 5.56 19.93
CA ALA A 171 -24.70 5.81 19.11
C ALA A 171 -24.75 7.26 18.60
N ASP A 172 -24.01 8.15 19.28
CA ASP A 172 -23.76 9.49 18.80
C ASP A 172 -22.81 9.36 17.60
N ASP A 173 -23.11 10.02 16.49
CA ASP A 173 -22.37 9.98 15.21
C ASP A 173 -20.92 10.54 15.31
N GLY A 174 -20.37 10.64 16.53
CA GLY A 174 -19.09 11.25 16.88
C GLY A 174 -18.00 10.28 17.38
N ALA A 175 -16.95 10.86 17.95
CA ALA A 175 -15.66 10.22 18.29
C ALA A 175 -15.73 9.02 19.27
N GLY A 176 -16.88 8.75 19.89
CA GLY A 176 -17.10 7.61 20.77
C GLY A 176 -16.86 6.27 20.06
N ASP A 177 -17.28 6.15 18.80
CA ASP A 177 -17.24 4.88 18.07
C ASP A 177 -15.84 4.51 17.55
N GLU A 178 -14.89 5.44 17.57
CA GLU A 178 -13.50 5.22 17.14
C GLU A 178 -12.56 4.76 18.28
N LYS A 179 -13.10 4.52 19.48
CA LYS A 179 -12.29 4.26 20.69
C LYS A 179 -11.35 3.07 20.54
N THR A 180 -11.76 2.00 19.86
CA THR A 180 -10.96 0.77 19.68
C THR A 180 -9.72 1.02 18.80
N TRP A 181 -9.83 1.92 17.82
CA TRP A 181 -8.68 2.37 17.04
C TRP A 181 -7.69 3.14 17.92
N ILE A 182 -8.17 3.97 18.86
CA ILE A 182 -7.32 4.68 19.82
C ILE A 182 -6.58 3.70 20.74
N TRP A 183 -7.24 2.60 21.15
CA TRP A 183 -6.57 1.55 21.95
C TRP A 183 -5.38 0.97 21.18
N TRP A 184 -5.59 0.65 19.89
CA TRP A 184 -4.54 0.18 19.00
C TRP A 184 -3.44 1.23 18.77
N HIS A 185 -3.82 2.49 18.52
CA HIS A 185 -2.88 3.59 18.30
C HIS A 185 -1.97 3.85 19.50
N ASN A 186 -2.53 3.91 20.71
CA ASN A 186 -1.74 4.10 21.92
C ASN A 186 -0.82 2.89 22.16
N PHE A 187 -1.35 1.67 21.98
CA PHE A 187 -0.56 0.45 22.18
C PHE A 187 0.64 0.35 21.23
N ARG A 188 0.43 0.56 19.92
CA ARG A 188 1.52 0.49 18.92
C ARG A 188 2.54 1.62 19.11
N THR A 189 2.10 2.79 19.56
CA THR A 189 2.97 3.93 19.85
C THR A 189 3.87 3.65 21.06
N LEU A 190 3.32 3.08 22.13
CA LEU A 190 4.11 2.62 23.29
C LEU A 190 5.11 1.51 22.94
N CYS A 191 4.79 0.71 21.93
CA CYS A 191 5.69 -0.31 21.38
C CYS A 191 6.59 0.22 20.25
N ASP A 192 6.66 1.54 20.08
CA ASP A 192 7.48 2.24 19.10
C ASP A 192 7.33 1.67 17.67
N TYR A 193 6.07 1.49 17.23
CA TYR A 193 5.71 1.02 15.88
C TYR A 193 6.46 -0.26 15.47
N ASN A 194 6.74 -1.18 16.41
CA ASN A 194 7.52 -2.38 16.08
C ASN A 194 6.85 -3.20 14.96
N LYS A 195 7.60 -3.48 13.87
CA LYS A 195 7.10 -4.21 12.69
C LYS A 195 6.55 -5.61 12.97
N ARG A 196 6.86 -6.20 14.13
CA ARG A 196 6.36 -7.51 14.55
C ARG A 196 4.97 -7.45 15.19
N ILE A 197 4.46 -6.25 15.49
CA ILE A 197 3.15 -6.04 16.09
C ILE A 197 2.17 -5.63 14.99
N ALA A 198 1.10 -6.40 14.84
CA ALA A 198 0.10 -6.23 13.80
C ALA A 198 -1.33 -6.35 14.36
N VAL A 199 -2.33 -6.01 13.54
CA VAL A 199 -3.74 -6.07 13.93
C VAL A 199 -4.37 -7.40 13.53
N ALA A 200 -5.10 -8.02 14.46
CA ALA A 200 -6.12 -9.03 14.19
C ALA A 200 -7.49 -8.40 14.49
N LEU A 201 -8.15 -7.89 13.45
CA LEU A 201 -9.37 -7.10 13.58
C LEU A 201 -10.58 -8.02 13.77
N GLU A 202 -11.28 -7.88 14.89
CA GLU A 202 -12.47 -8.67 15.20
C GLU A 202 -13.74 -7.96 14.73
N VAL A 203 -14.53 -8.65 13.90
CA VAL A 203 -15.75 -8.13 13.28
C VAL A 203 -16.97 -8.55 14.09
N GLY A 204 -17.78 -7.58 14.53
CA GLY A 204 -19.00 -7.80 15.29
C GLY A 204 -20.22 -8.17 14.42
N PRO A 205 -21.37 -8.50 15.04
CA PRO A 205 -22.61 -8.79 14.33
C PRO A 205 -23.19 -7.57 13.60
N ASP A 206 -23.00 -6.38 14.18
CA ASP A 206 -23.39 -5.10 13.61
C ASP A 206 -22.12 -4.31 13.26
N LEU A 207 -22.08 -3.80 12.03
CA LEU A 207 -20.96 -2.99 11.57
C LEU A 207 -21.17 -1.54 11.96
N PRO A 208 -20.11 -0.84 12.40
CA PRO A 208 -20.20 0.60 12.64
C PRO A 208 -20.36 1.38 11.33
N SER A 209 -20.52 2.69 11.48
CA SER A 209 -20.48 3.65 10.38
C SER A 209 -19.21 3.48 9.51
N SER A 210 -19.26 4.00 8.27
CA SER A 210 -18.12 3.91 7.35
C SER A 210 -16.87 4.60 7.89
N HIS A 211 -17.02 5.72 8.60
CA HIS A 211 -15.87 6.46 9.13
C HIS A 211 -15.06 5.62 10.11
N VAL A 212 -15.71 4.86 11.02
CA VAL A 212 -15.02 3.95 11.97
C VAL A 212 -14.28 2.84 11.24
N ILE A 213 -14.89 2.25 10.20
CA ILE A 213 -14.22 1.23 9.37
C ILE A 213 -13.01 1.86 8.65
N ASP A 214 -13.15 3.08 8.14
CA ASP A 214 -12.12 3.79 7.40
C ASP A 214 -10.97 4.27 8.29
N ARG A 215 -11.15 4.38 9.62
CA ARG A 215 -10.04 4.60 10.56
C ARG A 215 -8.98 3.49 10.50
N TRP A 216 -9.36 2.28 10.08
CA TRP A 216 -8.45 1.14 9.96
C TRP A 216 -7.71 1.08 8.61
N LEU A 217 -7.99 1.98 7.67
CA LEU A 217 -7.20 2.12 6.44
C LEU A 217 -5.76 2.54 6.77
N GLY A 218 -4.78 1.89 6.12
CA GLY A 218 -3.36 2.17 6.36
C GLY A 218 -2.76 1.47 7.59
N GLU A 219 -3.56 0.74 8.37
CA GLU A 219 -3.09 -0.02 9.53
C GLU A 219 -2.56 -1.42 9.12
N PRO A 220 -1.61 -2.00 9.87
CA PRO A 220 -1.01 -3.30 9.54
C PRO A 220 -1.93 -4.46 9.94
N ILE A 221 -3.09 -4.59 9.27
CA ILE A 221 -4.03 -5.70 9.46
C ILE A 221 -3.44 -6.97 8.83
N LYS A 222 -3.19 -7.98 9.66
CA LYS A 222 -2.72 -9.30 9.22
C LYS A 222 -3.79 -10.38 9.29
N ALA A 223 -4.77 -10.21 10.17
CA ALA A 223 -5.88 -11.13 10.28
C ALA A 223 -7.22 -10.42 10.50
N ALA A 224 -8.30 -11.07 10.06
CA ALA A 224 -9.68 -10.67 10.32
C ALA A 224 -10.42 -11.82 11.02
N ILE A 225 -10.90 -11.57 12.24
CA ILE A 225 -11.61 -12.57 13.05
C ILE A 225 -13.12 -12.42 12.80
N LEU A 226 -13.72 -13.50 12.30
CA LEU A 226 -15.15 -13.60 11.99
C LEU A 226 -15.81 -14.59 12.94
N PRO A 227 -16.57 -14.12 13.94
CA PRO A 227 -17.38 -14.99 14.79
C PRO A 227 -18.46 -15.69 13.96
N THR A 228 -18.72 -16.97 14.23
CA THR A 228 -19.79 -17.73 13.56
C THR A 228 -21.19 -17.14 13.77
N SER A 229 -21.37 -16.32 14.81
CA SER A 229 -22.61 -15.62 15.13
C SER A 229 -22.96 -14.49 14.16
N ILE A 230 -22.01 -13.96 13.38
CA ILE A 230 -22.28 -12.87 12.42
C ILE A 230 -22.86 -13.41 11.10
N PHE A 231 -22.80 -14.72 10.88
CA PHE A 231 -23.30 -15.36 9.67
C PHE A 231 -24.82 -15.55 9.76
N LEU A 232 -25.52 -15.04 8.76
CA LEU A 232 -26.94 -15.22 8.54
C LEU A 232 -27.21 -16.58 7.87
N THR A 233 -28.44 -17.06 7.95
CA THR A 233 -28.87 -18.31 7.30
C THR A 233 -29.60 -18.00 6.00
N ASN A 234 -29.16 -18.57 4.87
CA ASN A 234 -29.89 -18.45 3.60
C ASN A 234 -31.09 -19.43 3.52
N LYS A 235 -31.91 -19.34 2.46
CA LYS A 235 -33.07 -20.22 2.23
C LYS A 235 -32.74 -21.73 2.20
N LYS A 236 -31.49 -22.11 1.94
CA LYS A 236 -31.00 -23.50 1.90
C LYS A 236 -30.35 -23.96 3.21
N GLY A 237 -30.36 -23.11 4.24
CA GLY A 237 -29.78 -23.40 5.55
C GLY A 237 -28.26 -23.19 5.62
N PHE A 238 -27.61 -22.59 4.62
CA PHE A 238 -26.16 -22.35 4.62
C PHE A 238 -25.80 -20.97 5.21
N PRO A 239 -24.64 -20.85 5.88
CA PRO A 239 -24.15 -19.58 6.41
C PRO A 239 -23.79 -18.62 5.27
N VAL A 240 -24.26 -17.38 5.37
CA VAL A 240 -23.95 -16.27 4.45
C VAL A 240 -23.79 -14.97 5.22
N LEU A 241 -23.07 -13.99 4.67
CA LEU A 241 -22.90 -12.67 5.29
C LEU A 241 -23.88 -11.65 4.72
N SER A 242 -24.21 -10.62 5.49
CA SER A 242 -24.96 -9.47 4.99
C SER A 242 -24.19 -8.73 3.89
N LYS A 243 -24.85 -7.90 3.09
CA LYS A 243 -24.18 -7.15 2.01
C LYS A 243 -23.11 -6.19 2.53
N MET A 244 -23.30 -5.61 3.71
CA MET A 244 -22.29 -4.73 4.33
C MET A 244 -21.06 -5.52 4.77
N HIS A 245 -21.25 -6.68 5.39
CA HIS A 245 -20.15 -7.59 5.72
C HIS A 245 -19.41 -8.10 4.48
N GLN A 246 -20.11 -8.43 3.40
CA GLN A 246 -19.48 -8.80 2.13
C GLN A 246 -18.57 -7.68 1.61
N ARG A 247 -19.01 -6.41 1.65
CA ARG A 247 -18.19 -5.25 1.25
C ARG A 247 -16.91 -5.14 2.09
N LEU A 248 -17.00 -5.31 3.40
CA LEU A 248 -15.84 -5.31 4.29
C LEU A 248 -14.89 -6.47 3.97
N VAL A 249 -15.42 -7.69 3.78
CA VAL A 249 -14.62 -8.87 3.39
C VAL A 249 -13.89 -8.63 2.06
N PHE A 250 -14.53 -8.02 1.06
CA PHE A 250 -13.86 -7.69 -0.20
C PHE A 250 -12.72 -6.68 -0.02
N ARG A 251 -12.87 -5.68 0.85
CA ARG A 251 -11.78 -4.74 1.20
C ARG A 251 -10.61 -5.48 1.86
N LEU A 252 -10.90 -6.37 2.81
CA LEU A 252 -9.90 -7.17 3.51
C LEU A 252 -9.20 -8.19 2.58
N LEU A 253 -9.91 -8.76 1.61
CA LEU A 253 -9.33 -9.63 0.59
C LEU A 253 -8.34 -8.90 -0.33
N LYS A 254 -8.50 -7.59 -0.55
CA LYS A 254 -7.50 -6.78 -1.27
C LYS A 254 -6.22 -6.59 -0.44
N LEU A 255 -6.33 -6.55 0.89
CA LEU A 255 -5.19 -6.48 1.80
C LEU A 255 -4.54 -7.86 2.07
N GLU A 256 -5.04 -8.93 1.45
CA GLU A 256 -4.54 -10.30 1.59
C GLU A 256 -4.45 -10.78 3.06
N VAL A 257 -5.40 -10.36 3.90
CA VAL A 257 -5.45 -10.78 5.31
C VAL A 257 -5.79 -12.26 5.45
N GLN A 258 -5.35 -12.87 6.56
CA GLN A 258 -5.78 -14.21 6.94
C GLN A 258 -7.12 -14.15 7.69
N PHE A 259 -8.11 -14.94 7.26
CA PHE A 259 -9.40 -14.97 7.94
C PHE A 259 -9.37 -15.99 9.09
N ILE A 260 -9.94 -15.64 10.25
CA ILE A 260 -10.00 -16.52 11.41
C ILE A 260 -11.45 -16.73 11.78
N VAL A 261 -11.94 -17.98 11.71
CA VAL A 261 -13.31 -18.30 12.13
C VAL A 261 -13.32 -18.68 13.62
N TRP A 262 -14.07 -17.94 14.43
CA TRP A 262 -14.19 -18.11 15.88
C TRP A 262 -15.62 -18.43 16.29
N GLY A 263 -15.83 -19.09 17.44
CA GLY A 263 -17.16 -19.31 18.01
C GLY A 263 -17.74 -20.71 17.81
N ALA A 264 -18.93 -20.93 18.37
CA ALA A 264 -19.61 -22.23 18.36
C ALA A 264 -20.28 -22.51 17.01
N HIS A 265 -20.64 -23.78 16.76
CA HIS A 265 -21.33 -24.15 15.53
C HIS A 265 -22.83 -23.80 15.60
N HIS A 266 -23.24 -22.72 14.94
CA HIS A 266 -24.65 -22.26 14.94
C HIS A 266 -25.51 -22.88 13.83
N HIS A 267 -24.91 -23.33 12.72
CA HIS A 267 -25.61 -23.90 11.56
C HIS A 267 -25.64 -25.44 11.59
N ARG A 268 -26.21 -26.02 12.65
CA ARG A 268 -26.08 -27.46 13.00
C ARG A 268 -26.45 -28.47 11.91
N GLU A 269 -27.32 -28.09 10.98
CA GLU A 269 -27.74 -28.93 9.84
C GLU A 269 -26.71 -28.99 8.70
N LYS A 270 -25.66 -28.16 8.75
CA LYS A 270 -24.56 -28.11 7.78
C LYS A 270 -23.25 -28.48 8.46
N GLU A 271 -22.24 -28.79 7.67
CA GLU A 271 -20.89 -29.01 8.21
C GLU A 271 -20.21 -27.68 8.56
N PHE A 272 -19.30 -27.71 9.53
CA PHE A 272 -18.55 -26.50 9.94
C PHE A 272 -17.68 -25.93 8.80
N CYS A 273 -17.24 -26.75 7.84
CA CYS A 273 -16.51 -26.27 6.67
C CYS A 273 -17.35 -25.32 5.78
N SER A 274 -18.68 -25.27 5.96
CA SER A 274 -19.56 -24.38 5.17
C SER A 274 -19.27 -22.89 5.36
N TYR A 275 -18.78 -22.45 6.53
CA TYR A 275 -18.33 -21.06 6.71
C TYR A 275 -17.11 -20.75 5.83
N LEU A 276 -16.17 -21.68 5.74
CA LEU A 276 -14.98 -21.55 4.90
C LEU A 276 -15.34 -21.58 3.42
N GLN A 277 -16.20 -22.52 3.00
CA GLN A 277 -16.73 -22.59 1.63
C GLN A 277 -17.39 -21.27 1.22
N TYR A 278 -18.07 -20.58 2.14
CA TYR A 278 -18.65 -19.28 1.84
C TYR A 278 -17.60 -18.18 1.65
N LEU A 279 -16.51 -18.17 2.44
CA LEU A 279 -15.39 -17.25 2.23
C LEU A 279 -14.67 -17.52 0.90
N GLU A 280 -14.48 -18.79 0.53
CA GLU A 280 -13.95 -19.19 -0.79
C GLU A 280 -14.88 -18.74 -1.91
N TYR A 281 -16.20 -18.91 -1.74
CA TYR A 281 -17.20 -18.40 -2.68
C TYR A 281 -17.08 -16.88 -2.85
N LEU A 282 -16.97 -16.11 -1.77
CA LEU A 282 -16.77 -14.65 -1.88
C LEU A 282 -15.47 -14.32 -2.63
N SER A 283 -14.36 -14.97 -2.30
CA SER A 283 -13.08 -14.77 -2.99
C SER A 283 -13.15 -15.05 -4.48
N GLN A 284 -13.84 -16.12 -4.89
CA GLN A 284 -14.02 -16.48 -6.30
C GLN A 284 -14.95 -15.52 -7.06
N ASN A 285 -15.91 -14.90 -6.37
CA ASN A 285 -16.90 -14.01 -6.95
C ASN A 285 -16.53 -12.51 -6.81
N ARG A 286 -15.26 -12.19 -6.52
CA ARG A 286 -14.76 -10.82 -6.54
C ARG A 286 -14.47 -10.36 -7.98
N PRO A 287 -14.50 -9.05 -8.27
CA PRO A 287 -14.09 -8.53 -9.58
C PRO A 287 -12.68 -9.03 -9.94
N PRO A 288 -12.45 -9.50 -11.18
CA PRO A 288 -11.12 -9.89 -11.62
C PRO A 288 -10.18 -8.67 -11.62
N PRO A 289 -8.87 -8.86 -11.37
CA PRO A 289 -7.93 -7.75 -11.42
C PRO A 289 -7.85 -7.16 -12.83
N SER A 290 -7.78 -5.84 -12.90
CA SER A 290 -7.52 -5.08 -14.12
C SER A 290 -6.10 -5.35 -14.66
N ALA A 291 -5.83 -4.96 -15.91
CA ALA A 291 -4.48 -5.06 -16.50
C ALA A 291 -3.42 -4.34 -15.64
N TYR A 292 -3.80 -3.19 -15.07
CA TYR A 292 -2.96 -2.43 -14.15
C TYR A 292 -2.70 -3.20 -12.85
N GLU A 293 -3.73 -3.78 -12.22
CA GLU A 293 -3.55 -4.58 -10.99
C GLU A 293 -2.73 -5.86 -11.23
N LEU A 294 -2.86 -6.48 -12.41
CA LEU A 294 -2.02 -7.63 -12.80
C LEU A 294 -0.55 -7.24 -12.97
N PHE A 295 -0.29 -6.08 -13.57
CA PHE A 295 1.07 -5.56 -13.75
C PHE A 295 1.70 -5.13 -12.41
N ALA A 296 0.93 -4.44 -11.56
CA ALA A 296 1.40 -3.93 -10.27
C ALA A 296 1.54 -5.00 -9.18
N LYS A 297 1.12 -6.25 -9.46
CA LYS A 297 1.18 -7.34 -8.49
C LYS A 297 2.60 -7.61 -8.03
N GLY A 298 2.81 -7.58 -6.72
CA GLY A 298 4.10 -7.72 -6.06
C GLY A 298 4.78 -6.39 -5.73
N TYR A 299 4.26 -5.27 -6.23
CA TYR A 299 4.77 -3.92 -5.94
C TYR A 299 3.93 -3.16 -4.90
N GLU A 300 2.85 -3.77 -4.37
CA GLU A 300 1.95 -3.14 -3.41
C GLU A 300 2.70 -2.68 -2.15
N ASP A 301 2.74 -1.35 -1.94
CA ASP A 301 3.50 -0.65 -0.89
C ASP A 301 5.01 -0.96 -0.88
N TYR A 302 5.59 -1.39 -2.01
CA TYR A 302 7.03 -1.57 -2.17
C TYR A 302 7.70 -0.24 -2.53
N LEU A 303 8.61 0.23 -1.66
CA LEU A 303 9.32 1.49 -1.84
C LEU A 303 10.47 1.35 -2.84
N GLN A 304 10.50 2.21 -3.84
CA GLN A 304 11.57 2.29 -4.84
C GLN A 304 12.13 3.71 -4.89
N SER A 305 13.42 3.84 -5.18
CA SER A 305 13.99 5.16 -5.51
C SER A 305 13.42 5.64 -6.85
N PRO A 306 12.99 6.91 -6.97
CA PRO A 306 12.69 7.49 -8.28
C PRO A 306 13.89 7.38 -9.22
N LEU A 307 13.63 7.07 -10.49
CA LEU A 307 14.67 7.01 -11.50
C LEU A 307 15.24 8.41 -11.74
N GLN A 308 16.51 8.48 -12.13
CA GLN A 308 17.18 9.72 -12.54
C GLN A 308 17.82 9.56 -13.94
N PRO A 309 17.02 9.48 -15.02
CA PRO A 309 17.54 9.13 -16.35
C PRO A 309 18.52 10.14 -16.94
N LEU A 310 18.52 11.38 -16.46
CA LEU A 310 19.52 12.37 -16.85
C LEU A 310 20.90 12.06 -16.23
N MET A 311 20.92 11.80 -14.92
CA MET A 311 22.14 11.52 -14.18
C MET A 311 22.70 10.12 -14.51
N ASP A 312 21.82 9.12 -14.54
CA ASP A 312 22.19 7.71 -14.72
C ASP A 312 21.84 7.21 -16.12
N ASN A 313 22.55 6.19 -16.60
CA ASN A 313 22.19 5.49 -17.82
C ASN A 313 21.30 4.30 -17.47
N LEU A 314 20.04 4.35 -17.92
CA LEU A 314 19.09 3.28 -17.64
C LEU A 314 19.51 1.95 -18.28
N GLU A 315 19.18 0.86 -17.58
CA GLU A 315 19.39 -0.50 -18.05
C GLU A 315 18.37 -0.90 -19.12
N SER A 316 18.72 -1.89 -19.96
CA SER A 316 17.83 -2.36 -21.03
C SER A 316 16.47 -2.86 -20.53
N GLN A 317 16.42 -3.49 -19.35
CA GLN A 317 15.16 -4.02 -18.80
C GLN A 317 14.23 -2.88 -18.35
N THR A 318 14.79 -1.76 -17.87
CA THR A 318 14.00 -0.58 -17.50
C THR A 318 13.26 -0.01 -18.70
N TYR A 319 13.96 0.14 -19.85
CA TYR A 319 13.30 0.53 -21.10
C TYR A 319 12.23 -0.47 -21.54
N GLU A 320 12.49 -1.77 -21.42
CA GLU A 320 11.51 -2.81 -21.77
C GLU A 320 10.22 -2.72 -20.92
N VAL A 321 10.34 -2.35 -19.65
CA VAL A 321 9.18 -2.12 -18.77
C VAL A 321 8.38 -0.91 -19.24
N PHE A 322 9.03 0.19 -19.64
CA PHE A 322 8.33 1.34 -20.21
C PHE A 322 7.58 1.00 -21.50
N GLU A 323 8.22 0.22 -22.37
CA GLU A 323 7.68 -0.17 -23.68
C GLU A 323 6.48 -1.12 -23.59
N LYS A 324 6.27 -1.78 -22.45
CA LYS A 324 5.10 -2.62 -22.21
C LYS A 324 3.80 -1.83 -22.08
N ASP A 325 3.84 -0.51 -21.90
CA ASP A 325 2.65 0.33 -21.81
C ASP A 325 2.15 0.75 -23.20
N PRO A 326 1.06 0.14 -23.72
CA PRO A 326 0.56 0.47 -25.05
C PRO A 326 -0.15 1.84 -25.07
N ILE A 327 -0.71 2.28 -23.94
CA ILE A 327 -1.55 3.47 -23.87
C ILE A 327 -0.68 4.71 -24.03
N LYS A 328 0.45 4.77 -23.32
CA LYS A 328 1.41 5.87 -23.40
C LYS A 328 1.77 6.20 -24.85
N TYR A 329 2.33 5.24 -25.59
CA TYR A 329 2.80 5.49 -26.96
C TYR A 329 1.67 5.71 -27.96
N SER A 330 0.47 5.15 -27.72
CA SER A 330 -0.69 5.43 -28.56
C SER A 330 -1.18 6.87 -28.42
N GLN A 331 -1.14 7.44 -27.20
CA GLN A 331 -1.47 8.84 -26.95
C GLN A 331 -0.42 9.79 -27.56
N TYR A 332 0.87 9.49 -27.43
CA TYR A 332 1.92 10.24 -28.15
C TYR A 332 1.74 10.19 -29.66
N GLN A 333 1.44 9.01 -30.23
CA GLN A 333 1.15 8.89 -31.67
C GLN A 333 -0.03 9.78 -32.08
N GLN A 334 -1.12 9.78 -31.29
CA GLN A 334 -2.30 10.59 -31.58
C GLN A 334 -2.00 12.10 -31.47
N ALA A 335 -1.18 12.51 -30.48
CA ALA A 335 -0.75 13.90 -30.31
C ALA A 335 0.07 14.38 -31.51
N ILE A 336 1.05 13.59 -31.94
CA ILE A 336 1.88 13.88 -33.12
C ILE A 336 1.00 13.91 -34.38
N TYR A 337 0.10 12.94 -34.56
CA TYR A 337 -0.83 12.88 -35.69
C TYR A 337 -1.65 14.15 -35.81
N ARG A 338 -2.25 14.59 -34.69
CA ARG A 338 -3.09 15.80 -34.67
C ARG A 338 -2.26 17.05 -34.96
N CYS A 339 -1.08 17.17 -34.33
CA CYS A 339 -0.18 18.28 -34.57
C CYS A 339 0.29 18.36 -36.03
N LEU A 340 0.57 17.23 -36.68
CA LEU A 340 0.98 17.21 -38.10
C LEU A 340 -0.13 17.71 -39.03
N LEU A 341 -1.39 17.33 -38.77
CA LEU A 341 -2.54 17.80 -39.55
C LEU A 341 -2.81 19.29 -39.37
N ASP A 342 -2.71 19.79 -38.14
CA ASP A 342 -2.94 21.21 -37.86
C ASP A 342 -1.84 22.10 -38.46
N ARG A 343 -0.61 21.57 -38.62
CA ARG A 343 0.56 22.31 -39.16
C ARG A 343 0.72 22.24 -40.67
N VAL A 344 0.29 21.14 -41.30
CA VAL A 344 0.47 20.93 -42.75
C VAL A 344 -0.89 20.76 -43.41
N PRO A 345 -1.39 21.79 -44.12
CA PRO A 345 -2.66 21.70 -44.83
C PRO A 345 -2.56 20.69 -45.99
N GLU A 346 -3.70 20.21 -46.50
CA GLU A 346 -3.72 19.09 -47.47
C GLU A 346 -3.01 19.43 -48.78
N GLU A 347 -3.06 20.68 -49.21
CA GLU A 347 -2.38 21.21 -50.40
C GLU A 347 -0.84 21.14 -50.32
N GLU A 348 -0.27 21.09 -49.12
CA GLU A 348 1.17 21.07 -48.88
C GLU A 348 1.69 19.68 -48.49
N LYS A 349 0.83 18.66 -48.51
CA LYS A 349 1.12 17.31 -48.03
C LYS A 349 2.42 16.69 -48.58
N ASP A 350 2.69 16.87 -49.87
CA ASP A 350 3.82 16.25 -50.57
C ASP A 350 5.08 17.14 -50.58
N THR A 351 4.93 18.44 -50.34
CA THR A 351 6.00 19.45 -50.45
C THR A 351 6.55 19.87 -49.09
N ASN A 352 5.70 19.96 -48.06
CA ASN A 352 6.06 20.40 -46.73
C ASN A 352 6.52 19.21 -45.87
N VAL A 353 7.82 19.16 -45.60
CA VAL A 353 8.46 18.11 -44.78
C VAL A 353 8.66 18.67 -43.37
N GLN A 354 7.97 18.10 -42.38
CA GLN A 354 8.13 18.54 -41.00
C GLN A 354 9.36 17.90 -40.34
N VAL A 355 10.19 18.70 -39.68
CA VAL A 355 11.33 18.25 -38.88
C VAL A 355 10.86 17.91 -37.47
N VAL A 356 10.95 16.63 -37.09
CA VAL A 356 10.57 16.12 -35.77
C VAL A 356 11.82 15.69 -35.02
N MET A 357 12.04 16.25 -33.83
CA MET A 357 13.16 15.84 -32.97
C MET A 357 12.61 15.11 -31.75
N VAL A 358 12.94 13.82 -31.63
CA VAL A 358 12.64 13.00 -30.46
C VAL A 358 13.79 13.16 -29.47
N LEU A 359 13.55 13.86 -28.36
CA LEU A 359 14.54 14.20 -27.34
C LEU A 359 14.45 13.22 -26.16
N GLY A 360 15.51 12.44 -25.93
CA GLY A 360 15.46 11.29 -25.02
C GLY A 360 14.80 10.09 -25.70
N ALA A 361 15.35 9.65 -26.84
CA ALA A 361 14.71 8.64 -27.70
C ALA A 361 14.67 7.22 -27.09
N GLY A 362 15.46 6.93 -26.05
CA GLY A 362 15.57 5.61 -25.44
C GLY A 362 15.90 4.54 -26.46
N ARG A 363 15.12 3.45 -26.50
CA ARG A 363 15.24 2.41 -27.55
C ARG A 363 14.35 2.64 -28.77
N GLY A 364 13.79 3.84 -28.93
CA GLY A 364 13.05 4.28 -30.12
C GLY A 364 11.52 4.11 -30.16
N PRO A 365 10.76 3.84 -29.08
CA PRO A 365 9.32 3.67 -29.20
C PRO A 365 8.60 4.95 -29.67
N LEU A 366 9.09 6.14 -29.28
CA LEU A 366 8.55 7.43 -29.76
C LEU A 366 8.97 7.76 -31.20
N VAL A 367 10.15 7.31 -31.65
CA VAL A 367 10.54 7.38 -33.06
C VAL A 367 9.55 6.59 -33.91
N ASN A 368 9.25 5.36 -33.49
CA ASN A 368 8.25 4.51 -34.11
C ASN A 368 6.84 5.13 -34.07
N ALA A 369 6.45 5.76 -32.95
CA ALA A 369 5.17 6.47 -32.83
C ALA A 369 5.08 7.65 -33.81
N ALA A 370 6.14 8.45 -33.96
CA ALA A 370 6.20 9.56 -34.89
C ALA A 370 6.10 9.10 -36.36
N LEU A 371 6.79 8.01 -36.72
CA LEU A 371 6.69 7.41 -38.06
C LEU A 371 5.27 6.90 -38.35
N ARG A 372 4.63 6.22 -37.39
CA ARG A 372 3.23 5.78 -37.53
C ARG A 372 2.26 6.95 -37.66
N ALA A 373 2.43 7.99 -36.83
CA ALA A 373 1.63 9.22 -36.89
C ALA A 373 1.76 9.92 -38.25
N SER A 374 2.98 10.03 -38.78
CA SER A 374 3.25 10.59 -40.11
C SER A 374 2.55 9.79 -41.22
N ARG A 375 2.66 8.47 -41.21
CA ARG A 375 1.97 7.59 -42.18
C ARG A 375 0.46 7.73 -42.08
N GLN A 376 -0.08 7.77 -40.86
CA GLN A 376 -1.52 7.92 -40.61
C GLN A 376 -2.05 9.30 -41.05
N ALA A 377 -1.29 10.37 -40.83
CA ALA A 377 -1.64 11.73 -41.29
C ALA A 377 -1.38 11.94 -42.79
N GLY A 378 -0.63 11.02 -43.42
CA GLY A 378 -0.12 11.19 -44.77
C GLY A 378 0.80 12.41 -44.92
N ARG A 379 1.47 12.86 -43.86
CA ARG A 379 2.35 14.04 -43.88
C ARG A 379 3.82 13.63 -43.85
N ARG A 380 4.67 14.28 -44.64
CA ARG A 380 6.09 13.96 -44.71
C ARG A 380 6.83 14.46 -43.46
N VAL A 381 7.67 13.61 -42.89
CA VAL A 381 8.53 13.96 -41.75
C VAL A 381 9.98 13.56 -41.96
N LYS A 382 10.87 14.35 -41.39
CA LYS A 382 12.29 14.04 -41.19
C LYS A 382 12.55 13.97 -39.68
N ILE A 383 13.14 12.88 -39.20
CA ILE A 383 13.24 12.61 -37.76
C ILE A 383 14.69 12.65 -37.28
N TYR A 384 14.93 13.32 -36.16
CA TYR A 384 16.15 13.19 -35.35
C TYR A 384 15.83 12.45 -34.06
N ALA A 385 16.58 11.40 -33.74
CA ALA A 385 16.46 10.64 -32.51
C ALA A 385 17.67 10.97 -31.61
N VAL A 386 17.48 11.90 -30.66
CA VAL A 386 18.53 12.39 -29.77
C VAL A 386 18.51 11.60 -28.48
N GLU A 387 19.63 10.98 -28.11
CA GLU A 387 19.78 10.18 -26.90
C GLU A 387 21.19 10.34 -26.33
N LYS A 388 21.29 10.52 -25.00
CA LYS A 388 22.58 10.68 -24.31
C LYS A 388 23.15 9.37 -23.81
N ASN A 389 22.31 8.37 -23.54
CA ASN A 389 22.74 7.06 -23.06
C ASN A 389 23.38 6.27 -24.22
N PRO A 390 24.72 6.07 -24.21
CA PRO A 390 25.40 5.43 -25.33
C PRO A 390 24.96 3.98 -25.55
N ASN A 391 24.45 3.30 -24.52
CA ASN A 391 23.96 1.94 -24.65
C ASN A 391 22.62 1.88 -25.40
N ALA A 392 21.73 2.85 -25.17
CA ALA A 392 20.48 2.97 -25.90
C ALA A 392 20.73 3.39 -27.36
N VAL A 393 21.73 4.24 -27.59
CA VAL A 393 22.18 4.63 -28.94
C VAL A 393 22.57 3.42 -29.79
N VAL A 394 23.25 2.41 -29.24
CA VAL A 394 23.53 1.16 -29.98
C VAL A 394 22.25 0.54 -30.53
N THR A 395 21.17 0.52 -29.72
CA THR A 395 19.88 -0.01 -30.17
C THR A 395 19.27 0.87 -31.26
N LEU A 396 19.35 2.20 -31.11
CA LEU A 396 18.84 3.15 -32.10
C LEU A 396 19.58 3.06 -33.43
N GLU A 397 20.90 2.93 -33.43
CA GLU A 397 21.73 2.80 -34.64
C GLU A 397 21.43 1.49 -35.38
N SER A 398 21.25 0.38 -34.65
CA SER A 398 20.80 -0.88 -35.26
C SER A 398 19.42 -0.74 -35.91
N TRP A 399 18.44 -0.16 -35.21
CA TRP A 399 17.11 0.12 -35.77
C TRP A 399 17.16 1.06 -36.97
N GLN A 400 18.06 2.05 -36.94
CA GLN A 400 18.24 2.99 -38.04
C GLN A 400 18.81 2.30 -39.28
N TYR A 401 19.77 1.41 -39.11
CA TYR A 401 20.36 0.65 -40.22
C TYR A 401 19.39 -0.40 -40.78
N GLU A 402 18.69 -1.14 -39.92
CA GLU A 402 17.86 -2.28 -40.32
C GLU A 402 16.46 -1.87 -40.82
N GLU A 403 15.84 -0.85 -40.21
CA GLU A 403 14.41 -0.56 -40.39
C GLU A 403 14.11 0.89 -40.83
N TRP A 404 14.65 1.90 -40.13
CA TRP A 404 14.24 3.29 -40.36
C TRP A 404 14.93 3.97 -41.56
N GLY A 405 16.15 3.55 -41.88
CA GLY A 405 16.95 4.11 -42.96
C GLY A 405 17.23 5.61 -42.81
N SER A 406 17.34 6.30 -43.94
CA SER A 406 17.71 7.73 -43.99
C SER A 406 16.62 8.69 -43.49
N GLN A 407 15.42 8.20 -43.19
CA GLN A 407 14.35 9.05 -42.64
C GLN A 407 14.63 9.45 -41.18
N VAL A 408 15.40 8.64 -40.45
CA VAL A 408 15.79 8.89 -39.06
C VAL A 408 17.30 9.11 -38.98
N THR A 409 17.70 10.21 -38.34
CA THR A 409 19.10 10.48 -37.97
C THR A 409 19.27 10.28 -36.47
N VAL A 410 20.06 9.30 -36.06
CA VAL A 410 20.38 9.07 -34.64
C VAL A 410 21.48 10.06 -34.21
N VAL A 411 21.30 10.67 -33.04
CA VAL A 411 22.23 11.66 -32.48
C VAL A 411 22.59 11.23 -31.05
N SER A 412 23.84 10.83 -30.85
CA SER A 412 24.41 10.49 -29.55
C SER A 412 24.88 11.75 -28.84
N CYS A 413 23.97 12.43 -28.14
CA CYS A 413 24.26 13.70 -27.48
C CYS A 413 23.25 14.02 -26.37
N ASP A 414 23.67 14.82 -25.40
CA ASP A 414 22.74 15.50 -24.51
C ASP A 414 22.01 16.60 -25.30
N MET A 415 20.68 16.62 -25.21
CA MET A 415 19.86 17.58 -25.96
C MET A 415 20.19 19.04 -25.64
N ARG A 416 20.74 19.31 -24.44
CA ARG A 416 21.10 20.66 -23.97
C ARG A 416 22.37 21.19 -24.61
N GLU A 417 23.24 20.30 -25.07
CA GLU A 417 24.54 20.63 -25.68
C GLU A 417 24.51 20.48 -27.22
N TRP A 418 23.46 19.85 -27.75
CA TRP A 418 23.40 19.54 -29.17
C TRP A 418 23.19 20.80 -30.03
N VAL A 419 24.11 20.98 -30.99
CA VAL A 419 23.98 22.00 -32.04
C VAL A 419 23.25 21.37 -33.23
N ALA A 420 21.93 21.57 -33.27
CA ALA A 420 21.10 21.02 -34.33
C ALA A 420 21.45 21.63 -35.71
N PRO A 421 21.54 20.82 -36.77
CA PRO A 421 21.88 21.30 -38.12
C PRO A 421 20.73 22.08 -38.79
N GLU A 422 19.51 21.92 -38.30
CA GLU A 422 18.30 22.62 -38.73
C GLU A 422 17.32 22.71 -37.56
N LEU A 423 16.38 23.65 -37.61
CA LEU A 423 15.39 23.84 -36.54
C LEU A 423 14.23 22.84 -36.68
N ALA A 424 13.72 22.37 -35.54
CA ALA A 424 12.55 21.51 -35.45
C ALA A 424 11.25 22.26 -35.67
N ASP A 425 10.27 21.54 -36.21
CA ASP A 425 8.87 21.92 -36.18
C ASP A 425 8.17 21.38 -34.92
N LEU A 426 8.55 20.16 -34.53
CA LEU A 426 8.03 19.45 -33.37
C LEU A 426 9.21 18.93 -32.53
N LEU A 427 9.24 19.29 -31.25
CA LEU A 427 9.99 18.55 -30.24
C LEU A 427 9.06 17.52 -29.62
N VAL A 428 9.51 16.26 -29.52
CA VAL A 428 8.77 15.19 -28.85
C VAL A 428 9.67 14.60 -27.78
N SER A 429 9.21 14.55 -26.53
CA SER A 429 9.98 14.00 -25.42
C SER A 429 9.08 13.25 -24.46
N GLU A 430 9.64 12.32 -23.71
CA GLU A 430 8.98 11.72 -22.54
C GLU A 430 10.01 11.62 -21.41
N LEU A 431 10.12 12.72 -20.66
CA LEU A 431 11.11 12.92 -19.59
C LEU A 431 10.41 13.14 -18.24
N LEU A 432 9.18 12.62 -18.11
CA LEU A 432 8.31 12.86 -16.96
C LEU A 432 8.48 11.74 -15.95
N GLY A 433 8.75 12.10 -14.69
CA GLY A 433 8.64 11.16 -13.58
C GLY A 433 7.22 11.12 -12.98
N SER A 434 7.04 10.32 -11.94
CA SER A 434 5.77 10.22 -11.20
C SER A 434 5.28 11.54 -10.57
N PHE A 435 6.15 12.54 -10.44
CA PHE A 435 5.81 13.89 -9.98
C PHE A 435 6.03 14.94 -11.08
N ALA A 436 5.85 14.54 -12.35
CA ALA A 436 6.09 15.32 -13.55
C ALA A 436 7.55 15.76 -13.72
N ASP A 437 7.96 16.82 -13.02
CA ASP A 437 9.23 17.52 -13.20
C ASP A 437 10.41 16.87 -12.48
N ASN A 438 10.19 15.83 -11.66
CA ASN A 438 11.23 15.20 -10.84
C ASN A 438 12.31 14.41 -11.61
N GLU A 439 12.18 14.28 -12.93
CA GLU A 439 13.22 13.75 -13.84
C GLU A 439 13.89 14.87 -14.68
N LEU A 440 13.72 16.13 -14.27
CA LEU A 440 14.35 17.32 -14.83
C LEU A 440 13.94 17.63 -16.27
N SER A 441 12.70 17.28 -16.65
CA SER A 441 12.11 17.67 -17.94
C SER A 441 12.19 19.18 -18.20
N PRO A 442 11.91 20.09 -17.24
CA PRO A 442 11.99 21.52 -17.50
C PRO A 442 13.39 21.97 -17.95
N GLU A 443 14.43 21.55 -17.23
CA GLU A 443 15.83 21.89 -17.53
C GLU A 443 16.30 21.29 -18.87
N CYS A 444 15.86 20.07 -19.18
CA CYS A 444 16.18 19.41 -20.44
C CYS A 444 15.56 20.13 -21.64
N LEU A 445 14.25 20.43 -21.57
CA LEU A 445 13.52 21.05 -22.68
C LEU A 445 13.88 22.53 -22.88
N ASP A 446 14.13 23.27 -21.81
CA ASP A 446 14.64 24.65 -21.91
C ASP A 446 16.00 24.68 -22.60
N GLY A 447 16.89 23.73 -22.27
CA GLY A 447 18.19 23.60 -22.91
C GLY A 447 18.14 23.11 -24.36
N ALA A 448 17.03 22.51 -24.81
CA ALA A 448 16.83 22.10 -26.20
C ALA A 448 15.96 23.10 -26.99
N GLN A 449 15.43 24.14 -26.36
CA GLN A 449 14.47 25.04 -26.98
C GLN A 449 15.07 25.85 -28.13
N HIS A 450 16.38 26.11 -28.14
CA HIS A 450 17.07 26.77 -29.26
C HIS A 450 17.01 25.95 -30.55
N CYS A 451 16.75 24.64 -30.46
CA CYS A 451 16.53 23.77 -31.61
C CYS A 451 15.12 23.90 -32.20
N LEU A 452 14.18 24.57 -31.53
CA LEU A 452 12.79 24.71 -31.99
C LEU A 452 12.60 26.02 -32.77
N ARG A 453 11.97 25.95 -33.94
CA ARG A 453 11.66 27.17 -34.72
C ARG A 453 10.58 28.03 -34.03
N ALA A 454 10.52 29.30 -34.40
CA ALA A 454 9.41 30.17 -34.02
C ALA A 454 8.06 29.56 -34.48
N GLY A 455 7.11 29.41 -33.54
CA GLY A 455 5.83 28.74 -33.80
C GLY A 455 5.92 27.22 -33.92
N GLY A 456 7.05 26.61 -33.57
CA GLY A 456 7.15 25.17 -33.35
C GLY A 456 6.40 24.70 -32.10
N VAL A 457 6.15 23.40 -32.00
CA VAL A 457 5.38 22.79 -30.91
C VAL A 457 6.27 21.84 -30.10
N SER A 458 6.12 21.87 -28.78
CA SER A 458 6.65 20.83 -27.89
C SER A 458 5.54 19.86 -27.51
N ILE A 459 5.83 18.56 -27.54
CA ILE A 459 4.99 17.48 -27.02
C ILE A 459 5.82 16.76 -25.94
N PRO A 460 5.46 16.85 -24.65
CA PRO A 460 4.27 17.51 -24.11
C PRO A 460 4.30 19.04 -24.18
N CYS A 461 3.10 19.64 -24.24
CA CYS A 461 2.89 21.09 -24.18
C CYS A 461 2.90 21.60 -22.74
N THR A 462 2.33 20.84 -21.80
CA THR A 462 2.30 21.21 -20.39
C THR A 462 2.18 19.98 -19.51
N TYR A 463 2.65 20.10 -18.28
CA TYR A 463 2.41 19.14 -17.22
C TYR A 463 2.29 19.83 -15.86
N THR A 464 1.49 19.22 -14.99
CA THR A 464 1.20 19.69 -13.64
C THR A 464 1.33 18.54 -12.67
N SER A 465 2.14 18.73 -11.62
CA SER A 465 2.22 17.81 -10.47
C SER A 465 1.06 18.07 -9.50
N TYR A 466 0.65 17.04 -8.75
CA TYR A 466 -0.44 17.10 -7.78
C TYR A 466 -0.03 16.43 -6.47
N LEU A 467 -0.51 16.96 -5.33
CA LEU A 467 -0.30 16.38 -4.01
C LEU A 467 -1.62 16.08 -3.30
N ALA A 468 -1.67 14.96 -2.56
CA ALA A 468 -2.76 14.62 -1.65
C ALA A 468 -2.20 14.11 -0.31
N PRO A 469 -2.70 14.58 0.86
CA PRO A 469 -2.28 14.07 2.15
C PRO A 469 -2.75 12.63 2.35
N ILE A 470 -1.90 11.76 2.90
CA ILE A 470 -2.24 10.36 3.15
C ILE A 470 -1.94 9.90 4.58
N SER A 471 -2.72 8.92 5.04
CA SER A 471 -2.46 8.14 6.25
C SER A 471 -2.08 6.71 5.90
N SER A 472 -0.91 6.26 6.37
CA SER A 472 -0.50 4.86 6.31
C SER A 472 0.57 4.58 7.37
N SER A 473 0.16 4.01 8.51
CA SER A 473 1.08 3.50 9.52
C SER A 473 1.99 2.41 8.94
N LYS A 474 1.51 1.64 7.94
CA LYS A 474 2.30 0.67 7.19
C LYS A 474 3.48 1.36 6.47
N LEU A 475 3.21 2.30 5.56
CA LEU A 475 4.25 2.96 4.76
C LEU A 475 5.21 3.79 5.62
N TYR A 476 4.70 4.45 6.66
CA TYR A 476 5.57 5.13 7.63
C TYR A 476 6.64 4.19 8.20
N ASN A 477 6.27 2.96 8.52
CA ASN A 477 7.19 1.97 9.06
C ASN A 477 8.10 1.35 7.99
N GLU A 478 7.64 1.21 6.75
CA GLU A 478 8.49 0.82 5.61
C GLU A 478 9.59 1.87 5.38
N VAL A 479 9.25 3.16 5.34
CA VAL A 479 10.26 4.24 5.23
C VAL A 479 11.18 4.21 6.43
N ARG A 480 10.66 4.09 7.66
CA ARG A 480 11.48 3.99 8.87
C ARG A 480 12.51 2.85 8.80
N ALA A 481 12.16 1.74 8.16
CA ALA A 481 13.04 0.58 7.99
C ALA A 481 14.16 0.80 6.97
N CYS A 482 14.08 1.82 6.12
CA CYS A 482 15.11 2.21 5.15
C CYS A 482 16.31 2.97 5.78
N ARG A 483 16.41 3.01 7.12
CA ARG A 483 17.56 3.62 7.79
C ARG A 483 18.85 2.89 7.41
N GLU A 484 19.77 3.61 6.81
CA GLU A 484 21.08 3.11 6.41
C GLU A 484 22.18 3.47 7.42
N LYS A 485 23.28 2.70 7.40
CA LYS A 485 24.51 3.06 8.09
C LYS A 485 25.20 4.19 7.31
N ASP A 486 26.00 5.00 8.00
CA ASP A 486 26.84 6.04 7.39
C ASP A 486 26.10 7.22 6.72
N ARG A 487 24.78 7.33 6.91
CA ARG A 487 23.94 8.48 6.51
C ARG A 487 23.22 9.09 7.72
N HIS A 488 22.63 10.28 7.54
CA HIS A 488 21.80 10.88 8.58
C HIS A 488 20.67 9.90 8.96
N PRO A 489 20.41 9.65 10.27
CA PRO A 489 19.51 8.59 10.73
C PRO A 489 18.04 8.78 10.33
N GLU A 490 17.69 9.96 9.82
CA GLU A 490 16.34 10.33 9.35
C GLU A 490 16.30 10.67 7.86
N ALA A 491 17.41 10.49 7.13
CA ALA A 491 17.50 10.84 5.71
C ALA A 491 16.41 10.17 4.85
N GLN A 492 16.01 8.95 5.21
CA GLN A 492 14.95 8.20 4.54
C GLN A 492 13.59 8.90 4.58
N PHE A 493 13.34 9.82 5.52
CA PHE A 493 12.12 10.63 5.53
C PHE A 493 12.25 11.94 4.75
N GLU A 494 13.46 12.29 4.29
CA GLU A 494 13.76 13.53 3.56
C GLU A 494 13.98 13.26 2.05
N MET A 495 13.42 12.16 1.55
CA MET A 495 13.48 11.79 0.13
C MET A 495 12.14 11.21 -0.35
N PRO A 496 11.78 11.41 -1.64
CA PRO A 496 10.62 10.78 -2.23
C PRO A 496 10.91 9.33 -2.63
N TYR A 497 9.86 8.52 -2.65
CA TYR A 497 9.84 7.14 -3.14
C TYR A 497 8.82 6.98 -4.25
N VAL A 498 9.10 6.13 -5.23
CA VAL A 498 8.11 5.63 -6.16
C VAL A 498 7.48 4.38 -5.53
N VAL A 499 6.15 4.37 -5.37
CA VAL A 499 5.45 3.28 -4.67
C VAL A 499 4.03 3.06 -5.21
N ARG A 500 3.61 1.79 -5.30
CA ARG A 500 2.20 1.44 -5.56
C ARG A 500 1.43 1.54 -4.25
N LEU A 501 0.88 2.73 -3.96
CA LEU A 501 0.08 2.94 -2.75
C LEU A 501 -1.12 1.98 -2.72
N HIS A 502 -1.17 1.10 -1.72
CA HIS A 502 -2.17 0.05 -1.59
C HIS A 502 -2.87 0.06 -0.24
N ASN A 503 -2.12 -0.09 0.86
CA ASN A 503 -2.68 0.03 2.21
C ASN A 503 -2.48 1.45 2.74
N PHE A 504 -3.41 2.35 2.38
CA PHE A 504 -3.40 3.75 2.79
C PHE A 504 -4.81 4.35 2.78
N HIS A 505 -4.93 5.55 3.35
CA HIS A 505 -6.12 6.40 3.28
C HIS A 505 -5.73 7.75 2.67
N GLN A 506 -6.34 8.12 1.54
CA GLN A 506 -6.25 9.48 1.01
C GLN A 506 -7.18 10.41 1.81
N LEU A 507 -6.62 11.44 2.45
CA LEU A 507 -7.32 12.25 3.45
C LEU A 507 -8.05 13.46 2.86
N ALA A 508 -7.65 13.91 1.67
CA ALA A 508 -8.28 14.97 0.89
C ALA A 508 -8.01 14.76 -0.61
N PRO A 509 -8.83 15.32 -1.51
CA PRO A 509 -8.60 15.25 -2.95
C PRO A 509 -7.25 15.85 -3.37
N PRO A 510 -6.58 15.34 -4.43
CA PRO A 510 -5.32 15.90 -4.89
C PRO A 510 -5.48 17.33 -5.40
N GLN A 511 -4.55 18.22 -5.01
CA GLN A 511 -4.49 19.61 -5.46
C GLN A 511 -3.25 19.86 -6.33
N PRO A 512 -3.33 20.73 -7.36
CA PRO A 512 -2.21 21.03 -8.25
C PRO A 512 -1.09 21.75 -7.50
N CYS A 513 0.15 21.32 -7.75
CA CYS A 513 1.36 21.82 -7.13
C CYS A 513 2.15 22.71 -8.09
N PHE A 514 3.00 22.11 -8.94
CA PHE A 514 3.85 22.84 -9.89
C PHE A 514 3.42 22.57 -11.33
N THR A 515 3.50 23.60 -12.17
CA THR A 515 3.14 23.51 -13.60
C THR A 515 4.26 24.07 -14.46
N PHE A 516 4.54 23.39 -15.57
CA PHE A 516 5.49 23.84 -16.59
C PHE A 516 4.84 23.79 -17.98
N HIS A 517 5.31 24.69 -18.86
CA HIS A 517 4.81 24.85 -20.22
C HIS A 517 5.98 24.86 -21.20
N HIS A 518 5.81 24.19 -22.33
CA HIS A 518 6.82 24.04 -23.37
C HIS A 518 6.23 24.35 -24.75
N PRO A 519 6.88 25.19 -25.58
CA PRO A 519 8.06 25.99 -25.25
C PRO A 519 7.76 27.08 -24.21
N HIS A 520 8.75 27.40 -23.38
CA HIS A 520 8.67 28.48 -22.41
C HIS A 520 9.17 29.80 -23.03
N PRO A 521 8.45 30.94 -22.93
CA PRO A 521 8.88 32.20 -23.54
C PRO A 521 10.25 32.72 -23.04
N ASP A 522 10.64 32.34 -21.83
CA ASP A 522 11.92 32.69 -21.21
C ASP A 522 12.61 31.43 -20.67
N PRO A 523 13.37 30.69 -21.50
CA PRO A 523 14.02 29.44 -21.08
C PRO A 523 15.17 29.67 -20.09
N ALA A 524 15.65 30.92 -19.94
CA ALA A 524 16.69 31.26 -18.97
C ALA A 524 16.14 31.52 -17.56
N ARG A 525 14.80 31.53 -17.40
CA ARG A 525 14.15 31.76 -16.11
C ARG A 525 14.59 30.73 -15.06
N ASP A 526 14.63 31.17 -13.81
CA ASP A 526 14.71 30.28 -12.66
C ASP A 526 13.49 29.32 -12.64
N LYS A 527 13.77 28.05 -12.35
CA LYS A 527 12.78 26.96 -12.26
C LYS A 527 12.34 26.71 -10.83
N SER A 528 12.99 27.33 -9.86
CA SER A 528 12.64 27.23 -8.44
C SER A 528 11.20 27.70 -8.23
N GLN A 529 10.36 26.85 -7.65
CA GLN A 529 8.97 27.15 -7.33
C GLN A 529 8.71 27.00 -5.83
N TYR A 530 7.75 27.77 -5.33
CA TYR A 530 7.21 27.64 -3.99
C TYR A 530 5.68 27.58 -4.06
N ARG A 531 5.08 26.67 -3.29
CA ARG A 531 3.64 26.46 -3.25
C ARG A 531 3.18 26.21 -1.82
N GLU A 532 2.06 26.81 -1.46
CA GLU A 532 1.30 26.52 -0.24
C GLU A 532 -0.02 25.85 -0.66
N LEU A 533 -0.37 24.75 0.00
CA LEU A 533 -1.59 23.98 -0.26
C LEU A 533 -2.32 23.76 1.06
N GLU A 534 -3.62 24.05 1.08
CA GLU A 534 -4.49 23.84 2.24
C GLU A 534 -5.45 22.68 1.96
N PHE A 535 -5.39 21.63 2.78
CA PHE A 535 -6.25 20.45 2.65
C PHE A 535 -7.28 20.41 3.78
N SER A 536 -8.56 20.45 3.43
CA SER A 536 -9.66 20.20 4.37
C SER A 536 -9.81 18.69 4.59
N VAL A 537 -9.62 18.24 5.83
CA VAL A 537 -9.74 16.83 6.23
C VAL A 537 -10.97 16.65 7.11
N GLU A 538 -11.90 15.82 6.66
CA GLU A 538 -13.22 15.62 7.30
C GLU A 538 -13.25 14.45 8.30
N VAL A 539 -12.10 13.81 8.54
CA VAL A 539 -11.98 12.61 9.37
C VAL A 539 -10.87 12.75 10.41
N ASN A 540 -11.04 12.13 11.57
CA ASN A 540 -9.94 11.93 12.51
C ASN A 540 -8.88 11.02 11.86
N THR A 541 -7.61 11.38 11.95
CA THR A 541 -6.54 10.64 11.27
C THR A 541 -5.15 10.96 11.81
N VAL A 542 -4.14 10.32 11.23
CA VAL A 542 -2.71 10.63 11.44
C VAL A 542 -2.09 10.83 10.06
N LEU A 543 -1.55 12.02 9.80
CA LEU A 543 -0.84 12.29 8.55
C LEU A 543 0.53 11.60 8.58
N HIS A 544 0.88 10.88 7.51
CA HIS A 544 2.16 10.17 7.40
C HIS A 544 3.00 10.63 6.19
N GLY A 545 2.40 11.31 5.21
CA GLY A 545 3.07 11.79 4.01
C GLY A 545 2.11 12.38 3.00
N PHE A 546 2.64 12.70 1.82
CA PHE A 546 1.86 13.15 0.68
C PHE A 546 2.09 12.21 -0.50
N ALA A 547 0.99 11.84 -1.16
CA ALA A 547 1.01 11.17 -2.44
C ALA A 547 1.12 12.19 -3.57
N GLY A 548 2.08 11.98 -4.45
CA GLY A 548 2.40 12.77 -5.63
C GLY A 548 1.92 12.08 -6.90
N TYR A 549 1.28 12.87 -7.77
CA TYR A 549 0.76 12.46 -9.07
C TYR A 549 1.11 13.52 -10.13
N PHE A 550 0.78 13.26 -11.38
CA PHE A 550 0.79 14.28 -12.41
C PHE A 550 -0.30 14.10 -13.47
N GLU A 551 -0.53 15.20 -14.18
CA GLU A 551 -1.23 15.25 -15.47
C GLU A 551 -0.33 15.94 -16.50
N THR A 552 -0.39 15.51 -17.75
CA THR A 552 0.28 16.19 -18.87
C THR A 552 -0.63 16.30 -20.07
N THR A 553 -0.69 17.50 -20.65
CA THR A 553 -1.28 17.71 -21.97
C THR A 553 -0.18 17.50 -23.00
N LEU A 554 -0.34 16.45 -23.80
CA LEU A 554 0.57 16.16 -24.90
C LEU A 554 0.38 17.18 -26.02
N TYR A 555 -0.86 17.33 -26.51
CA TYR A 555 -1.25 18.32 -27.51
C TYR A 555 -2.79 18.47 -27.54
N CYS A 556 -3.30 19.70 -27.49
CA CYS A 556 -4.75 19.99 -27.44
C CYS A 556 -5.48 19.23 -26.31
N ASP A 557 -6.43 18.36 -26.65
CA ASP A 557 -7.24 17.55 -25.74
C ASP A 557 -6.59 16.19 -25.39
N ILE A 558 -5.44 15.88 -25.97
CA ILE A 558 -4.76 14.60 -25.78
C ILE A 558 -3.86 14.71 -24.55
N MET A 559 -4.18 13.94 -23.51
CA MET A 559 -3.51 13.97 -22.23
C MET A 559 -3.09 12.58 -21.72
N LEU A 560 -2.15 12.57 -20.78
CA LEU A 560 -1.85 11.45 -19.89
C LEU A 560 -2.04 11.89 -18.45
N SER A 561 -2.50 10.99 -17.59
CA SER A 561 -2.70 11.27 -16.16
C SER A 561 -2.49 10.01 -15.33
N ILE A 562 -1.80 10.18 -14.20
CA ILE A 562 -1.75 9.18 -13.12
C ILE A 562 -2.53 9.63 -11.88
N ARG A 563 -3.19 10.80 -11.95
CA ARG A 563 -4.07 11.29 -10.88
C ARG A 563 -5.28 10.35 -10.78
N PRO A 564 -5.66 9.86 -9.59
CA PRO A 564 -6.68 8.81 -9.46
C PRO A 564 -8.02 9.13 -10.13
N GLU A 565 -8.49 10.38 -10.05
CA GLU A 565 -9.80 10.77 -10.59
C GLU A 565 -9.82 10.88 -12.13
N THR A 566 -8.67 11.11 -12.75
CA THR A 566 -8.51 11.32 -14.21
C THR A 566 -7.56 10.31 -14.85
N HIS A 567 -7.23 9.23 -14.15
CA HIS A 567 -6.19 8.28 -14.53
C HIS A 567 -6.43 7.74 -15.93
N SER A 568 -5.40 7.78 -16.79
CA SER A 568 -5.49 7.27 -18.16
C SER A 568 -5.83 5.76 -18.15
N PRO A 569 -6.96 5.33 -18.73
CA PRO A 569 -7.38 3.94 -18.63
C PRO A 569 -6.35 2.98 -19.24
N GLY A 570 -5.89 2.02 -18.44
CA GLY A 570 -4.96 0.98 -18.89
C GLY A 570 -3.48 1.39 -18.97
N MET A 571 -3.13 2.62 -18.58
CA MET A 571 -1.73 3.06 -18.48
C MET A 571 -1.10 2.51 -17.18
N PHE A 572 0.16 2.07 -17.21
CA PHE A 572 0.87 1.54 -16.03
C PHE A 572 2.37 1.87 -15.98
N SER A 573 2.94 2.46 -17.03
CA SER A 573 4.36 2.87 -17.10
C SER A 573 4.78 3.86 -16.01
N CYS A 574 3.87 4.74 -15.59
CA CYS A 574 4.06 5.67 -14.46
C CYS A 574 3.07 5.39 -13.31
N GLY A 575 2.56 4.16 -13.22
CA GLY A 575 1.49 3.78 -12.30
C GLY A 575 1.80 3.90 -10.81
N LEU A 576 3.01 4.31 -10.44
CA LEU A 576 3.49 4.36 -9.08
C LEU A 576 3.54 5.82 -8.63
N CYS A 577 2.87 6.12 -7.53
CA CYS A 577 2.82 7.47 -6.97
C CYS A 577 4.20 7.85 -6.43
N GLY A 578 4.54 9.14 -6.51
CA GLY A 578 5.57 9.69 -5.63
C GLY A 578 5.03 9.66 -4.20
N PHE A 579 5.81 9.21 -3.23
CA PHE A 579 5.49 9.30 -1.81
C PHE A 579 6.64 10.00 -1.11
N SER A 580 6.36 11.14 -0.50
CA SER A 580 7.30 11.77 0.42
C SER A 580 6.78 11.54 1.84
N GLY A 581 7.57 10.84 2.65
CA GLY A 581 7.29 10.69 4.08
C GLY A 581 7.44 12.05 4.78
N VAL A 582 6.65 12.30 5.84
CA VAL A 582 6.90 13.49 6.66
C VAL A 582 8.11 13.24 7.55
N GLY A 583 9.27 13.80 7.18
CA GLY A 583 10.41 13.94 8.09
C GLY A 583 10.06 14.91 9.23
N GLY A 584 10.31 14.47 10.46
CA GLY A 584 10.02 15.22 11.67
C GLY A 584 10.86 16.51 11.79
N LYS A 585 10.41 17.58 11.15
CA LYS A 585 10.56 18.94 11.66
C LYS A 585 9.18 19.58 11.82
N VAL A 586 8.37 18.98 12.70
CA VAL A 586 7.34 19.74 13.41
C VAL A 586 8.10 20.61 14.41
N SER A 587 8.50 21.81 14.00
CA SER A 587 8.93 22.83 14.96
C SER A 587 7.79 23.02 15.96
N GLY A 588 8.10 22.81 17.24
CA GLY A 588 7.11 22.72 18.30
C GLY A 588 6.30 24.00 18.43
N LEU A 589 4.99 23.89 18.22
CA LEU A 589 4.01 24.68 18.94
C LEU A 589 3.31 23.71 19.89
N GLY A 590 3.88 23.62 21.10
CA GLY A 590 3.17 23.04 22.22
C GLY A 590 1.88 23.81 22.42
N ALA A 591 0.75 23.13 22.21
CA ALA A 591 -0.53 23.58 22.73
C ALA A 591 -0.46 23.47 24.26
N ALA A 592 0.11 24.50 24.89
CA ALA A 592 -0.07 24.73 26.31
C ALA A 592 -1.55 25.03 26.53
N TYR A 593 -2.28 24.06 27.06
CA TYR A 593 -3.58 24.30 27.68
C TYR A 593 -3.36 25.22 28.89
N GLY A 594 -3.46 26.52 28.66
CA GLY A 594 -3.60 27.52 29.70
C GLY A 594 -4.95 27.35 30.38
N THR A 595 -4.96 26.71 31.55
CA THR A 595 -6.08 26.79 32.49
C THR A 595 -6.05 28.17 33.12
N GLY A 596 -6.78 29.11 32.52
CA GLY A 596 -7.16 30.36 33.14
C GLY A 596 -8.47 30.18 33.91
N LEU A 597 -8.38 30.10 35.23
CA LEU A 597 -9.43 30.44 36.19
C LEU A 597 -8.68 31.22 37.28
N GLY A 598 -8.97 32.49 37.58
CA GLY A 598 -10.29 33.10 37.65
C GLY A 598 -10.86 32.79 39.02
#